data_AF-A0AAE1RA38-F1
#
_entry.id   AF-A0AAE1RA38-F1
#
_cell.length_a   1.000
_cell.length_b   1.000
_cell.length_c   1.000
_cell.angle_alpha   90.00
_cell.angle_beta   90.00
_cell.angle_gamma   90.00
#
_symmetry.space_group_name_H-M   'P 1'
#
loop_
_entity.id
_entity.type
_entity.pdbx_description
1 polymer ?
#
loop_
_entity_poly.entity_id
_entity_poly.type
_entity_poly.pdbx_seq_one_letter_code
_entity_poly.pdbx_strand_id
1 'polypeptide(L)'
;MFDFECCKNGAQQQRSGSGSLQSLRSPSSQAPFLSVSVTDPAKMGNGVQAYISYKVITKTNLPEYQGHEKIVIRRYSDFVRLHGLLF
;
A
#
# COMPACT_ATOMS: atom_id res chain seq x y z
N MET A 1 10.62 -15.43 14.94
CA MET A 1 9.68 -16.50 14.54
C MET A 1 8.48 -15.79 13.95
N PHE A 2 8.46 -15.66 12.62
CA PHE A 2 7.34 -15.09 11.88
C PHE A 2 6.65 -16.28 11.22
N ASP A 3 5.51 -16.69 11.75
CA ASP A 3 4.68 -17.74 11.16
C ASP A 3 3.92 -17.17 9.96
N PHE A 4 4.30 -17.65 8.77
CA PHE A 4 3.52 -17.55 7.54
C PHE A 4 2.66 -18.81 7.46
N GLU A 5 1.35 -18.69 7.75
CA GLU A 5 0.43 -19.80 7.52
C GLU A 5 0.01 -19.82 6.04
N CYS A 6 0.35 -20.94 5.40
CA CYS A 6 0.14 -21.28 4.00
C CYS A 6 -1.34 -21.60 3.74
N CYS A 7 -2.02 -20.85 2.88
CA CYS A 7 -3.31 -21.27 2.34
C CYS A 7 -3.12 -22.36 1.29
N LYS A 8 -3.62 -23.57 1.57
CA LYS A 8 -3.76 -24.67 0.62
C LYS A 8 -5.23 -24.90 0.29
N ASN A 9 -5.46 -25.50 -0.89
CA ASN A 9 -6.71 -25.92 -1.59
C ASN A 9 -7.13 -24.91 -2.69
N GLY A 10 -7.07 -25.16 -4.01
CA GLY A 10 -6.87 -26.36 -4.81
C GLY A 10 -8.11 -26.67 -5.66
N ALA A 11 -8.16 -26.23 -6.93
CA ALA A 11 -8.83 -26.91 -8.07
C ALA A 11 -8.83 -26.07 -9.39
N GLN A 12 -8.77 -26.81 -10.53
CA GLN A 12 -9.02 -26.46 -11.95
C GLN A 12 -7.87 -25.83 -12.78
N GLN A 13 -7.62 -26.12 -14.07
CA GLN A 13 -7.81 -27.24 -15.01
C GLN A 13 -7.05 -26.81 -16.30
N GLN A 14 -6.26 -27.70 -16.94
CA GLN A 14 -5.51 -27.38 -18.18
C GLN A 14 -6.44 -27.21 -19.40
N ARG A 15 -6.25 -26.15 -20.21
CA ARG A 15 -6.66 -26.10 -21.62
C ARG A 15 -5.72 -25.21 -22.45
N SER A 16 -5.15 -25.81 -23.48
CA SER A 16 -4.39 -25.15 -24.55
C SER A 16 -5.30 -24.30 -25.44
N GLY A 17 -4.81 -23.15 -25.94
CA GLY A 17 -5.52 -22.38 -26.95
C GLY A 17 -4.82 -21.09 -27.38
N SER A 18 -4.17 -21.17 -28.55
CA SER A 18 -3.96 -20.16 -29.61
C SER A 18 -3.51 -18.73 -29.25
N GLY A 19 -2.47 -18.30 -29.96
CA GLY A 19 -1.84 -17.00 -29.83
C GLY A 19 -2.80 -15.82 -29.96
N SER A 20 -2.57 -14.83 -29.11
CA SER A 20 -2.72 -13.43 -29.48
C SER A 20 -1.40 -12.77 -29.19
N LEU A 21 -0.78 -12.25 -30.24
CA LEU A 21 0.25 -11.23 -30.14
C LEU A 21 -0.34 -10.09 -29.30
N GLN A 22 0.06 -10.03 -28.03
CA GLN A 22 -0.29 -8.91 -27.19
C GLN A 22 0.46 -7.71 -27.75
N SER A 23 -0.29 -6.89 -28.49
CA SER A 23 0.13 -5.57 -28.95
C SER A 23 0.93 -4.90 -27.84
N LEU A 24 2.15 -4.48 -28.16
CA LEU A 24 3.03 -3.70 -27.31
C LEU A 24 2.21 -2.52 -26.77
N ARG A 25 1.71 -2.65 -25.54
CA ARG A 25 0.97 -1.61 -24.86
C ARG A 25 1.94 -0.44 -24.73
N SER A 26 1.71 0.60 -25.53
CA SER A 26 2.43 1.86 -25.45
C SER A 26 2.55 2.25 -23.97
N PRO A 27 3.72 2.68 -23.48
CA PRO A 27 3.86 3.08 -22.09
C PRO A 27 2.80 4.14 -21.85
N SER A 28 1.78 3.74 -21.10
CA SER A 28 0.58 4.52 -20.94
C SER A 28 0.99 5.87 -20.40
N SER A 29 0.75 6.94 -21.15
CA SER A 29 0.85 8.32 -20.70
C SER A 29 -0.24 8.56 -19.66
N GLN A 30 -0.20 7.82 -18.54
CA GLN A 30 -1.08 8.04 -17.42
C GLN A 30 -0.70 9.38 -16.81
N ALA A 31 -1.69 10.25 -16.63
CA ALA A 31 -1.51 11.51 -15.95
C ALA A 31 -0.85 11.27 -14.58
N PRO A 32 0.02 12.19 -14.13
CA PRO A 32 0.61 12.09 -12.80
C PRO A 32 -0.51 12.07 -11.75
N PHE A 33 -0.44 11.14 -10.80
CA PHE A 33 -1.38 11.04 -9.70
C PHE A 33 -0.66 10.80 -8.39
N LEU A 34 -1.25 11.29 -7.31
CA LEU A 34 -0.85 11.01 -5.94
C LEU A 34 -2.11 10.89 -5.09
N SER A 35 -2.28 9.72 -4.48
CA SER A 35 -3.41 9.41 -3.61
C SER A 35 -2.88 8.94 -2.26
N VAL A 36 -3.44 9.49 -1.18
CA VAL A 36 -3.11 9.08 0.19
C VAL A 36 -4.39 8.68 0.90
N SER A 37 -4.41 7.50 1.52
CA SER A 37 -5.51 7.03 2.36
C SER A 37 -5.01 6.71 3.76
N VAL A 38 -5.85 7.01 4.75
CA VAL A 38 -5.62 6.71 6.17
C VAL A 38 -6.72 5.76 6.62
N THR A 39 -6.34 4.55 7.00
CA THR A 39 -7.26 3.42 7.22
C THR A 39 -6.83 2.61 8.44
N ASP A 40 -7.60 1.58 8.77
CA ASP A 40 -7.30 0.56 9.78
C ASP A 40 -6.87 1.13 11.14
N PRO A 41 -7.75 1.85 11.85
CA PRO A 41 -7.44 2.32 13.19
C PRO A 41 -7.19 1.13 14.13
N ALA A 42 -6.03 1.12 14.77
CA ALA A 42 -5.63 0.06 15.69
C ALA A 42 -5.05 0.62 16.98
N LYS A 43 -5.50 0.11 18.13
CA LYS A 43 -4.91 0.42 19.43
C LYS A 43 -3.56 -0.29 19.56
N MET A 44 -2.52 0.48 19.84
CA MET A 44 -1.17 0.02 20.10
C MET A 44 -0.79 0.26 21.56
N GLY A 45 -0.07 -0.68 22.17
CA GLY A 45 0.37 -0.58 23.56
C GLY A 45 -0.73 -0.84 24.60
N ASN A 46 -0.37 -0.66 25.87
CA ASN A 46 -1.22 -0.91 27.04
C ASN A 46 -1.11 0.23 28.07
N GLY A 47 -2.09 0.32 28.97
CA GLY A 47 -2.11 1.32 30.04
C GLY A 47 -2.03 2.77 29.53
N VAL A 48 -1.30 3.60 30.26
CA VAL A 48 -1.16 5.06 30.03
C VAL A 48 -0.45 5.40 28.72
N GLN A 49 0.34 4.47 28.17
CA GLN A 49 1.10 4.69 26.93
C GLN A 49 0.38 4.20 25.67
N ALA A 50 -0.86 3.72 25.79
CA ALA A 50 -1.62 3.25 24.64
C ALA A 50 -1.98 4.40 23.70
N TYR A 51 -1.93 4.16 22.39
CA TYR A 51 -2.31 5.13 21.37
C TYR A 51 -3.00 4.48 20.18
N ILE A 52 -3.72 5.26 19.39
CA ILE A 52 -4.31 4.81 18.13
C ILE A 52 -3.32 5.06 16.99
N SER A 53 -3.03 4.00 16.25
CA SER A 53 -2.26 4.03 15.02
C SER A 53 -3.17 3.83 13.82
N TYR A 54 -2.70 4.28 12.67
CA TYR A 54 -3.40 4.18 11.40
C TYR A 54 -2.44 3.65 10.33
N LYS A 55 -3.00 2.90 9.39
CA LYS A 55 -2.31 2.52 8.15
C LYS A 55 -2.45 3.64 7.13
N VAL A 56 -1.33 4.28 6.82
CA VAL A 56 -1.24 5.32 5.79
C VAL A 56 -0.70 4.68 4.52
N ILE A 57 -1.51 4.69 3.46
CA ILE A 57 -1.14 4.16 2.15
C ILE A 57 -1.01 5.32 1.18
N THR A 58 0.14 5.43 0.53
CA THR A 58 0.37 6.35 -0.58
C THR A 58 0.46 5.54 -1.87
N LYS A 59 -0.38 5.86 -2.87
CA LYS A 59 -0.31 5.32 -4.23
C LYS A 59 -0.01 6.45 -5.20
N THR A 60 0.97 6.26 -6.07
CA THR A 60 1.45 7.31 -6.99
C THR A 60 2.13 6.70 -8.20
N ASN A 61 2.21 7.43 -9.31
CA ASN A 61 3.06 7.13 -10.46
C ASN A 61 4.20 8.16 -10.64
N LEU A 62 4.39 9.05 -9.66
CA LEU A 62 5.46 10.05 -9.69
C LEU A 62 6.84 9.38 -9.50
N PRO A 63 7.83 9.68 -10.36
CA PRO A 63 9.14 9.02 -10.33
C PRO A 63 10.01 9.41 -9.11
N GLU A 64 9.66 10.48 -8.42
CA GLU A 64 10.36 10.96 -7.20
C GLU A 64 10.15 10.02 -5.99
N TYR A 65 9.15 9.14 -6.06
CA TYR A 65 8.81 8.23 -4.98
C TYR A 65 9.46 6.85 -5.20
N GLN A 66 9.82 6.20 -4.10
CA GLN A 66 10.37 4.84 -4.12
C GLN A 66 9.28 3.80 -4.36
N GLY A 67 8.81 3.73 -5.61
CA GLY A 67 7.78 2.79 -6.05
C GLY A 67 6.36 3.39 -6.09
N HIS A 68 5.42 2.59 -6.60
CA HIS A 68 4.06 3.02 -6.87
C HIS A 68 3.12 2.95 -5.65
N GLU A 69 3.55 2.24 -4.60
CA GLU A 69 2.79 2.10 -3.35
C GLU A 69 3.75 2.12 -2.15
N LYS A 70 3.39 2.89 -1.12
CA LYS A 70 4.10 2.93 0.16
C LYS A 70 3.10 2.82 1.30
N ILE A 71 3.39 1.95 2.26
CA ILE A 71 2.55 1.72 3.44
C ILE A 71 3.38 2.01 4.68
N VAL A 72 2.84 2.83 5.59
CA VAL A 72 3.44 3.12 6.89
C VAL A 72 2.39 3.12 7.99
N ILE A 73 2.79 2.78 9.21
CA ILE A 73 1.96 2.91 10.41
C ILE A 73 2.33 4.18 11.14
N ARG A 74 1.37 5.06 11.41
CA ARG A 74 1.57 6.36 12.07
C ARG A 74 0.46 6.68 13.05
N ARG A 75 0.75 7.54 14.02
CA ARG A 75 -0.24 8.07 14.98
C ARG A 75 -0.54 9.53 14.69
N TYR A 76 -1.66 10.04 15.22
CA TYR A 76 -2.09 11.43 14.98
C TYR A 76 -1.00 12.47 15.28
N SER A 77 -0.26 12.30 16.38
CA SER A 77 0.81 13.25 16.76
C SER A 77 1.94 13.35 15.73
N ASP A 78 2.16 12.32 14.91
CA ASP A 78 3.17 12.39 13.84
C ASP A 78 2.74 13.39 12.74
N PHE A 79 1.45 13.46 12.43
CA PHE A 79 0.91 14.45 11.49
C PHE A 79 0.99 15.87 12.06
N VAL A 80 0.71 16.04 13.35
CA VAL A 80 0.89 17.33 14.04
C VAL A 80 2.34 17.78 13.98
N ARG A 81 3.29 16.86 14.24
CA ARG A 81 4.72 17.16 14.12
C ARG A 81 5.09 17.53 12.68
N LEU A 82 4.63 16.76 11.70
CA LEU A 82 4.90 17.05 10.28
C LEU A 82 4.36 18.43 9.89
N HIS A 83 3.15 18.78 10.34
CA HIS A 83 2.57 20.10 10.10
C HIS A 83 3.45 21.22 10.67
N GLY A 84 3.90 21.12 11.92
CA GLY A 84 4.77 22.14 12.52
C GLY A 84 6.23 22.15 12.01
N LEU A 85 6.63 21.18 11.18
CA LEU A 85 7.95 21.17 10.53
C LEU A 85 7.92 21.74 9.11
N LEU A 86 6.77 21.65 8.44
CA LEU A 86 6.61 22.04 7.03
C LEU A 86 5.88 23.39 6.86
N PHE A 87 5.27 23.91 7.91
CA PHE A 87 4.56 25.19 7.97
C PHE A 87 4.98 25.96 9.23
#